data_AF-R7LR35-F1
#
_entry.id   AF-R7LR35-F1
#
_cell.length_a   1.000
_cell.length_b   1.000
_cell.length_c   1.000
_cell.angle_alpha   90.00
_cell.angle_beta   90.00
_cell.angle_gamma   90.00
#
_symmetry.space_group_name_H-M   'P 1'
#
loop_
_entity.id
_entity.type
_entity.pdbx_description
1 polymer ?
#
loop_
_entity_poly.entity_id
_entity_poly.type
_entity_poly.pdbx_seq_one_letter_code
_entity_poly.pdbx_strand_id
1 'polypeptide(L)'
;MDRMKTFLKYAIFIIAFYIFSNLLIYLNLETAYQNIGRKDNLPQITIYQAQATKINGRIKGTIYNGKENKITNKYLRIDLYSERDTYLGSKYIDVSTMREEETRNLEIYFKVQDVDYYEMKFTDEKEEGEVPEMLKDLTREQVVWGTFLTFLIFW
;
A
#
# COMPACT_ATOMS: atom_id res chain seq x y z
N MET A 1 20.23 37.42 36.70
CA MET A 1 19.63 37.59 35.35
C MET A 1 19.98 36.45 34.39
N ASP A 2 21.23 35.96 34.37
CA ASP A 2 21.63 34.91 33.41
C ASP A 2 20.89 33.58 33.60
N ARG A 3 20.74 33.11 34.85
CA ARG A 3 20.00 31.86 35.13
C ARG A 3 18.54 31.90 34.67
N MET A 4 17.87 33.06 34.77
CA MET A 4 16.48 33.21 34.33
C MET A 4 16.35 33.15 32.81
N LYS A 5 17.32 33.69 32.08
CA LYS A 5 17.40 33.54 30.61
C LYS A 5 17.68 32.08 30.22
N THR A 6 18.51 31.37 30.99
CA THR A 6 18.76 29.94 30.80
C THR A 6 17.51 29.10 31.04
N PHE A 7 16.74 29.37 32.10
CA PHE A 7 15.46 28.68 32.33
C PHE A 7 14.43 28.98 31.24
N LEU A 8 14.35 30.22 30.77
CA LEU A 8 13.48 30.58 29.65
C LEU A 8 13.87 29.82 28.37
N LYS A 9 15.18 29.69 28.08
CA LYS A 9 15.67 28.88 26.95
C LYS A 9 15.24 27.43 27.09
N TYR A 10 15.40 26.81 28.26
CA TYR A 10 14.94 25.43 28.48
C TYR A 10 13.43 25.28 28.32
N ALA A 11 12.64 26.24 28.81
CA ALA A 11 11.18 26.23 28.62
C ALA A 11 10.81 26.30 27.12
N ILE A 12 11.48 27.17 26.35
CA ILE A 12 11.29 27.26 24.89
C ILE A 12 11.70 25.95 24.21
N PHE A 13 12.81 25.33 24.61
CA PHE A 13 13.25 24.04 24.06
C PHE A 13 12.25 22.92 24.35
N ILE A 14 11.65 22.88 25.55
CA ILE A 14 10.62 21.88 25.89
C ILE A 14 9.36 22.09 25.04
N ILE A 15 8.92 23.33 24.86
CA ILE A 15 7.75 23.65 24.03
C ILE A 15 8.03 23.30 22.56
N ALA A 16 9.20 23.67 22.05
CA ALA A 16 9.62 23.35 20.69
C ALA A 16 9.71 21.83 20.47
N PHE A 17 10.28 21.09 21.43
CA PHE A 17 10.36 19.64 21.38
C PHE A 17 8.96 19.01 21.40
N TYR A 18 8.04 19.50 22.23
CA TYR A 18 6.66 19.03 22.25
C TYR A 18 5.97 19.22 20.89
N ILE A 19 6.07 20.40 20.28
CA ILE A 19 5.49 20.67 18.96
C ILE A 19 6.12 19.76 17.90
N PHE A 20 7.45 19.62 17.94
CA PHE A 20 8.21 18.78 17.01
C PHE A 20 7.84 17.29 17.13
N SER A 21 7.74 16.76 18.35
CA SER A 21 7.34 15.37 18.58
C SER A 21 5.93 15.09 18.07
N ASN A 22 4.97 16.00 18.31
CA ASN A 22 3.60 15.84 17.79
C ASN A 22 3.58 15.84 16.26
N LEU A 23 4.37 16.72 15.62
CA LEU A 23 4.50 16.74 14.16
C LEU A 23 5.04 15.40 13.63
N LEU A 24 6.09 14.86 14.25
CA LEU A 24 6.66 13.57 13.83
C LEU A 24 5.68 12.41 14.01
N ILE A 25 4.96 12.36 15.13
CA ILE A 25 3.95 11.33 15.38
C ILE A 25 2.84 11.39 14.33
N TYR A 26 2.34 12.59 14.03
CA TYR A 26 1.31 12.79 13.01
C TYR A 26 1.77 12.29 11.64
N LEU A 27 2.95 12.71 11.18
CA LEU A 27 3.51 12.29 9.91
C LEU A 27 3.73 10.77 9.86
N ASN A 28 4.16 10.17 10.97
CA ASN A 28 4.37 8.73 11.05
C ASN A 28 3.04 7.96 10.95
N LEU A 29 1.98 8.40 11.64
CA LEU A 29 0.67 7.76 11.56
C LEU A 29 0.05 7.82 10.16
N GLU A 30 0.22 8.94 9.45
CA GLU A 30 -0.31 9.05 8.08
C GLU A 30 0.45 8.19 7.05
N THR A 31 1.72 7.89 7.32
CA THR A 31 2.61 7.19 6.38
C THR A 31 2.91 5.74 6.76
N ALA A 32 2.54 5.32 7.98
CA ALA A 32 2.73 3.96 8.44
C ALA A 32 1.73 3.01 7.77
N TYR A 33 2.26 1.93 7.20
CA TYR A 33 1.44 0.86 6.65
C TYR A 33 0.78 0.06 7.76
N GLN A 34 -0.54 -0.01 7.73
CA GLN A 34 -1.38 -0.87 8.57
C GLN A 34 -1.94 -2.01 7.74
N ASN A 35 -2.21 -3.16 8.35
CA ASN A 35 -2.84 -4.27 7.66
C ASN A 35 -4.30 -3.94 7.36
N ILE A 36 -4.76 -4.25 6.14
CA ILE A 36 -6.15 -4.06 5.71
C ILE A 36 -6.87 -5.42 5.59
N GLY A 37 -8.18 -5.41 5.84
CA GLY A 37 -9.01 -6.60 5.83
C GLY A 37 -9.31 -7.13 4.42
N ARG A 38 -9.59 -8.44 4.33
CA ARG A 38 -10.16 -9.09 3.13
C ARG A 38 -11.57 -9.57 3.47
N LYS A 39 -12.58 -9.20 2.68
CA LYS A 39 -13.98 -9.62 2.90
C LYS A 39 -14.48 -10.68 1.89
N ASP A 40 -13.73 -10.97 0.82
CA ASP A 40 -14.06 -12.07 -0.10
C ASP A 40 -13.48 -13.42 0.34
N ASN A 41 -13.95 -14.50 -0.28
CA ASN A 41 -13.43 -15.85 -0.08
C ASN A 41 -13.20 -16.56 -1.43
N LEU A 42 -12.17 -16.12 -2.16
CA LEU A 42 -11.73 -16.78 -3.40
C LEU A 42 -10.63 -17.82 -3.12
N PRO A 43 -10.87 -19.13 -3.32
CA PRO A 43 -9.89 -20.19 -3.05
C PRO A 43 -8.71 -20.17 -4.02
N GLN A 44 -8.87 -19.58 -5.21
CA GLN A 44 -7.78 -19.40 -6.16
C GLN A 44 -6.71 -18.40 -5.70
N ILE A 45 -7.00 -17.58 -4.67
CA ILE A 45 -6.16 -16.43 -4.31
C ILE A 45 -5.66 -16.54 -2.88
N THR A 46 -4.33 -16.56 -2.73
CA THR A 46 -3.66 -16.49 -1.44
C THR A 46 -3.00 -15.14 -1.27
N ILE A 47 -3.39 -14.38 -0.25
CA ILE A 47 -2.78 -13.09 0.08
C ILE A 47 -1.84 -13.28 1.27
N TYR A 48 -0.58 -12.88 1.09
CA TYR A 48 0.41 -12.90 2.17
C TYR A 48 0.72 -11.51 2.72
N GLN A 49 0.36 -10.45 1.99
CA GLN A 49 0.52 -9.08 2.46
C GLN A 49 -0.58 -8.19 1.89
N ALA A 50 -1.32 -7.51 2.76
CA ALA A 50 -2.24 -6.46 2.35
C ALA A 50 -2.16 -5.33 3.36
N GLN A 51 -1.69 -4.16 2.91
CA GLN A 51 -1.42 -3.04 3.79
C GLN A 51 -1.76 -1.71 3.12
N ALA A 52 -2.28 -0.76 3.89
CA ALA A 52 -2.50 0.61 3.46
C ALA A 52 -1.99 1.61 4.51
N THR A 53 -1.54 2.76 4.02
CA THR A 53 -1.38 4.00 4.78
C THR A 53 -2.65 4.83 4.62
N LYS A 54 -2.66 6.06 5.15
CA LYS A 54 -3.78 6.98 4.96
C LYS A 54 -4.01 7.39 3.50
N ILE A 55 -3.00 7.27 2.62
CA ILE A 55 -3.05 7.84 1.24
C ILE A 55 -2.78 6.83 0.12
N ASN A 56 -2.30 5.64 0.46
CA ASN A 56 -1.93 4.61 -0.51
C ASN A 56 -1.86 3.22 0.12
N GLY A 57 -1.70 2.19 -0.69
CA GLY A 57 -1.55 0.84 -0.20
C GLY A 57 -1.00 -0.14 -1.22
N ARG A 58 -0.77 -1.37 -0.75
CA ARG A 58 -0.25 -2.49 -1.52
C ARG A 58 -0.89 -3.80 -1.11
N ILE A 59 -1.20 -4.63 -2.09
CA ILE A 59 -1.70 -6.00 -1.89
C ILE A 59 -0.80 -6.95 -2.69
N LYS A 60 -0.28 -7.97 -2.02
CA LYS A 60 0.57 -8.99 -2.60
C LYS A 60 0.08 -10.39 -2.27
N GLY A 61 0.11 -11.26 -3.27
CA GLY A 61 -0.40 -12.60 -3.17
C GLY A 61 0.00 -13.46 -4.36
N THR A 62 -0.67 -14.59 -4.47
CA THR A 62 -0.59 -15.51 -5.60
C THR A 62 -2.00 -15.86 -6.07
N ILE A 63 -2.14 -16.05 -7.37
CA ILE A 63 -3.33 -16.56 -8.04
C ILE A 63 -2.97 -17.93 -8.60
N TYR A 64 -3.79 -18.94 -8.32
CA TYR A 64 -3.62 -20.30 -8.83
C TYR A 64 -4.83 -20.71 -9.68
N ASN A 65 -4.59 -21.05 -10.94
CA ASN A 65 -5.61 -21.56 -11.85
C ASN A 65 -5.71 -23.10 -11.76
N GLY A 66 -6.29 -23.59 -10.67
CA GLY A 66 -6.44 -25.03 -10.41
C GLY A 66 -7.57 -25.68 -11.22
N LYS A 67 -7.50 -27.01 -11.39
CA LYS A 67 -8.53 -27.81 -12.10
C LYS A 67 -9.92 -27.70 -11.47
N GLU A 68 -9.99 -27.70 -10.14
CA GLU A 68 -11.26 -27.63 -9.40
C GLU A 68 -11.87 -26.22 -9.40
N ASN A 69 -11.02 -25.18 -9.46
CA ASN A 69 -11.43 -23.78 -9.35
C ASN A 69 -10.91 -22.99 -10.57
N LYS A 70 -11.26 -23.45 -11.77
CA LYS A 70 -10.75 -22.90 -13.03
C LYS A 70 -11.12 -21.44 -13.20
N ILE A 71 -10.12 -20.62 -13.51
CA ILE A 71 -10.30 -19.20 -13.84
C ILE A 71 -10.64 -19.12 -15.32
N THR A 72 -11.84 -18.60 -15.62
CA THR A 72 -12.35 -18.46 -17.00
C THR A 72 -12.57 -17.00 -17.38
N ASN A 73 -12.70 -16.11 -16.41
CA ASN A 73 -12.89 -14.69 -16.66
C ASN A 73 -11.59 -14.00 -17.10
N LYS A 74 -11.73 -12.84 -17.75
CA LYS A 74 -10.59 -12.06 -18.24
C LYS A 74 -9.82 -11.33 -17.15
N TYR A 75 -10.51 -10.83 -16.14
CA TYR A 75 -9.93 -9.96 -15.13
C TYR A 75 -10.22 -10.44 -13.72
N LEU A 76 -9.25 -10.24 -12.83
CA LEU A 76 -9.47 -10.16 -11.40
C LEU A 76 -9.67 -8.69 -11.03
N ARG A 77 -10.86 -8.35 -10.54
CA ARG A 77 -11.21 -7.02 -10.02
C ARG A 77 -10.99 -6.99 -8.51
N ILE A 78 -10.37 -5.93 -8.03
CA ILE A 78 -10.08 -5.66 -6.62
C ILE A 78 -10.76 -4.35 -6.26
N ASP A 79 -11.79 -4.42 -5.44
CA ASP A 79 -12.58 -3.29 -4.95
C ASP A 79 -12.02 -2.85 -3.60
N LEU A 80 -11.75 -1.55 -3.47
CA LEU A 80 -11.18 -0.94 -2.27
C LEU A 80 -12.27 -0.16 -1.52
N TYR A 81 -12.31 -0.31 -0.20
CA TYR A 81 -13.33 0.28 0.64
C TYR A 81 -12.74 0.95 1.88
N SER A 82 -13.42 1.99 2.35
CA SER A 82 -13.14 2.63 3.65
C SER A 82 -13.74 1.81 4.79
N GLU A 83 -13.35 2.14 6.03
CA GLU A 83 -13.94 1.60 7.27
C GLU A 83 -15.48 1.73 7.32
N ARG A 84 -16.04 2.76 6.65
CA ARG A 84 -17.50 3.03 6.61
C ARG A 84 -18.20 2.35 5.43
N ASP A 85 -17.63 1.28 4.89
CA ASP A 85 -18.11 0.53 3.73
C ASP A 85 -18.35 1.38 2.46
N THR A 86 -17.70 2.54 2.36
CA THR A 86 -17.75 3.39 1.16
C THR A 86 -16.79 2.87 0.10
N TYR A 87 -17.27 2.70 -1.13
CA TYR A 87 -16.44 2.32 -2.28
C TYR A 87 -15.48 3.45 -2.67
N LEU A 88 -14.19 3.11 -2.79
CA LEU A 88 -13.12 4.08 -3.06
C LEU A 88 -12.49 3.91 -4.45
N GLY A 89 -12.80 2.80 -5.14
CA GLY A 89 -12.33 2.51 -6.49
C GLY A 89 -11.91 1.06 -6.68
N SER A 90 -11.61 0.71 -7.93
CA SER A 90 -11.18 -0.63 -8.32
C SER A 90 -9.83 -0.64 -9.04
N LYS A 91 -9.13 -1.76 -8.92
CA LYS A 91 -8.00 -2.15 -9.79
C LYS A 91 -8.32 -3.48 -10.46
N TYR A 92 -7.76 -3.69 -11.65
CA TYR A 92 -7.92 -4.93 -12.40
C TYR A 92 -6.57 -5.54 -12.73
N ILE A 93 -6.50 -6.87 -12.66
CA ILE A 93 -5.36 -7.66 -13.13
C ILE A 93 -5.87 -8.56 -14.26
N ASP A 94 -5.16 -8.53 -15.39
CA ASP A 94 -5.42 -9.45 -16.50
C ASP A 94 -4.97 -10.87 -16.13
N VAL A 95 -5.96 -11.77 -16.09
CA VAL A 95 -5.79 -13.20 -15.84
C VAL A 95 -6.24 -14.05 -17.04
N SER A 96 -6.66 -13.43 -18.14
CA SER A 96 -7.18 -14.10 -19.34
C SER A 96 -6.18 -15.08 -19.97
N THR A 97 -4.89 -14.85 -19.75
CA THR A 97 -3.78 -15.63 -20.30
C THR A 97 -3.26 -16.71 -19.35
N MET A 98 -3.84 -16.87 -18.16
CA MET A 98 -3.40 -17.88 -17.20
C MET A 98 -3.71 -19.30 -17.71
N ARG A 99 -2.67 -20.12 -17.85
CA ARG A 99 -2.83 -21.53 -18.21
C ARG A 99 -3.37 -22.35 -17.06
N GLU A 100 -3.87 -23.53 -17.38
CA GLU A 100 -4.30 -24.50 -16.37
C GLU A 100 -3.09 -24.95 -15.52
N GLU A 101 -3.30 -25.08 -14.21
CA GLU A 101 -2.28 -25.36 -13.19
C GLU A 101 -1.17 -24.29 -13.09
N GLU A 102 -1.36 -23.10 -13.66
CA GLU A 102 -0.44 -21.97 -13.53
C GLU A 102 -0.63 -21.24 -12.19
N THR A 103 0.49 -20.93 -11.52
CA THR A 103 0.54 -19.98 -10.40
C THR A 103 1.17 -18.68 -10.88
N ARG A 104 0.49 -17.55 -10.61
CA ARG A 104 0.97 -16.21 -10.96
C ARG A 104 1.05 -15.33 -9.72
N ASN A 105 2.11 -14.53 -9.64
CA ASN A 105 2.25 -13.54 -8.56
C ASN A 105 1.30 -12.37 -8.81
N LEU A 106 0.61 -11.95 -7.75
CA LEU A 106 -0.24 -10.78 -7.70
C LEU A 106 0.48 -9.70 -6.89
N GLU A 107 0.71 -8.55 -7.50
CA GLU A 107 1.21 -7.36 -6.81
C GLU A 107 0.43 -6.14 -7.31
N ILE A 108 -0.25 -5.46 -6.39
CA ILE A 108 -1.04 -4.27 -6.67
C ILE A 108 -0.51 -3.15 -5.77
N TYR A 109 -0.30 -1.98 -6.36
CA TYR A 109 -0.02 -0.74 -5.65
C TYR A 109 -1.07 0.29 -6.06
N PHE A 110 -1.66 0.97 -5.09
CA PHE A 110 -2.74 1.93 -5.33
C PHE A 110 -2.56 3.21 -4.54
N LYS A 111 -3.01 4.33 -5.10
CA LYS A 111 -3.05 5.63 -4.42
C LYS A 111 -4.49 6.02 -4.10
N VAL A 112 -4.98 5.55 -2.95
CA VAL A 112 -6.35 5.79 -2.46
C VAL A 112 -6.28 6.12 -0.99
N GLN A 113 -7.05 7.11 -0.58
CA GLN A 113 -7.10 7.52 0.81
C GLN A 113 -8.03 6.62 1.64
N ASP A 114 -7.66 6.42 2.90
CA ASP A 114 -8.51 5.81 3.93
C ASP A 114 -9.06 4.41 3.55
N VAL A 115 -8.25 3.57 2.89
CA VAL A 115 -8.60 2.17 2.60
C VAL A 115 -8.44 1.31 3.87
N ASP A 116 -9.49 0.59 4.24
CA ASP A 116 -9.54 -0.28 5.42
C ASP A 116 -9.68 -1.76 5.06
N TYR A 117 -10.42 -2.06 3.99
CA TYR A 117 -10.57 -3.42 3.50
C TYR A 117 -10.74 -3.47 1.98
N TYR A 118 -10.60 -4.67 1.43
CA TYR A 118 -10.80 -4.93 0.01
C TYR A 118 -11.60 -6.21 -0.22
N GLU A 119 -12.17 -6.29 -1.42
CA GLU A 119 -12.86 -7.47 -1.94
C GLU A 119 -12.36 -7.78 -3.34
N MET A 120 -12.27 -9.06 -3.66
CA MET A 120 -11.87 -9.52 -4.97
C MET A 120 -12.97 -10.32 -5.65
N LYS A 121 -13.10 -10.14 -6.97
CA LYS A 121 -14.01 -10.92 -7.82
C LYS A 121 -13.46 -11.08 -9.23
N PHE A 122 -13.75 -12.21 -9.85
CA PHE A 122 -13.44 -12.43 -11.26
C PHE A 122 -14.54 -11.83 -12.14
N THR A 123 -14.17 -11.15 -13.22
CA THR A 123 -15.10 -10.49 -14.14
C THR A 123 -14.54 -10.42 -15.55
N ASP A 124 -15.42 -10.36 -16.55
CA ASP A 124 -15.07 -10.19 -17.96
C ASP A 124 -15.06 -8.72 -18.40
N GLU A 125 -15.61 -7.83 -17.55
CA GLU A 125 -15.77 -6.42 -17.83
C GLU A 125 -14.81 -5.59 -17.00
N LYS A 126 -14.20 -4.60 -17.66
CA LYS A 126 -13.37 -3.58 -17.03
C LYS A 126 -14.12 -2.26 -17.04
N GLU A 127 -14.43 -1.73 -15.86
CA GLU A 127 -15.12 -0.42 -15.74
C GLU A 127 -14.13 0.71 -16.04
N GLU A 128 -14.63 1.79 -16.64
CA GLU A 128 -13.83 3.00 -16.87
C GLU A 128 -13.66 3.75 -15.54
N GLY A 129 -12.41 4.01 -15.14
CA GLY A 129 -12.08 4.72 -13.89
C GLY A 129 -11.23 3.93 -12.90
N GLU A 130 -10.23 3.19 -13.38
CA GLU A 130 -9.26 2.54 -12.48
C GLU A 130 -8.53 3.55 -11.61
N VAL A 131 -8.32 3.14 -10.37
CA VAL A 131 -7.51 3.90 -9.42
C VAL A 131 -6.09 4.10 -9.97
N PRO A 132 -5.49 5.29 -9.77
CA PRO A 132 -4.12 5.56 -10.18
C PRO A 132 -3.14 4.52 -9.63
N GLU A 133 -2.30 3.99 -10.52
CA GLU A 133 -1.20 3.13 -10.14
C GLU A 133 -0.10 3.93 -9.45
N MET A 134 0.48 3.37 -8.38
CA MET A 134 1.72 3.90 -7.82
C MET A 134 2.93 3.12 -8.30
N LEU A 135 4.08 3.80 -8.29
CA LEU A 135 5.36 3.13 -8.46
C LEU A 135 5.56 2.11 -7.34
N LYS A 136 6.11 0.95 -7.71
CA LYS A 136 6.50 -0.08 -6.76
C LYS A 136 7.55 0.49 -5.80
N ASP A 137 7.49 0.06 -4.55
CA ASP A 137 8.53 0.39 -3.57
C ASP A 137 9.90 -0.11 -4.08
N LEU A 138 10.92 0.75 -4.00
CA LEU A 138 12.29 0.35 -4.32
C LEU A 138 12.74 -0.75 -3.35
N THR A 139 13.42 -1.77 -3.87
CA THR A 139 14.02 -2.79 -3.00
C THR A 139 15.19 -2.18 -2.22
N ARG A 140 15.51 -2.77 -1.06
CA ARG A 140 16.63 -2.30 -0.22
C ARG A 140 17.95 -2.22 -1.00
N GLU A 141 18.18 -3.17 -1.90
CA GLU A 141 19.36 -3.18 -2.77
C GLU A 141 19.37 -2.01 -3.76
N GLN A 142 18.23 -1.68 -4.37
CA GLN A 142 18.12 -0.52 -5.27
C GLN A 142 18.41 0.79 -4.53
N VAL A 143 17.94 0.92 -3.29
CA VAL A 143 18.24 2.09 -2.45
C VAL A 143 19.73 2.18 -2.14
N VAL A 144 20.37 1.06 -1.78
CA VAL A 144 21.81 1.03 -1.46
C VAL A 144 22.66 1.37 -2.68
N TRP A 145 22.40 0.74 -3.82
CA TRP A 145 23.12 1.01 -5.07
C TRP A 145 22.87 2.41 -5.60
N GLY A 146 21.63 2.90 -5.52
CA GLY A 146 21.30 4.29 -5.87
C GLY A 146 22.04 5.29 -5.00
N THR A 147 22.08 5.06 -3.68
CA THR A 147 22.85 5.90 -2.74
C THR A 147 24.34 5.86 -3.07
N PHE A 148 24.91 4.68 -3.32
CA PHE A 148 26.31 4.53 -3.70
C PHE A 148 26.65 5.26 -5.01
N LEU A 149 25.81 5.13 -6.05
CA LEU A 149 25.97 5.83 -7.32
C LEU A 149 25.88 7.36 -7.15
N THR A 150 24.95 7.86 -6.33
CA THR A 150 24.90 9.31 -6.06
C THR A 150 26.17 9.80 -5.36
N PHE A 151 26.72 9.03 -4.42
CA PHE A 151 27.99 9.35 -3.78
C PHE A 151 29.16 9.40 -4.77
N LEU A 152 29.18 8.54 -5.79
CA LEU A 152 30.21 8.54 -6.84
C LEU A 152 30.07 9.67 -7.88
N ILE A 153 28.86 10.21 -8.07
CA ILE A 153 28.62 11.30 -9.03
C ILE A 153 28.91 12.67 -8.39
N PHE A 154 28.69 12.79 -7.08
CA PHE A 154 28.89 14.04 -6.32
C PHE A 154 30.25 14.12 -5.60
N TRP A 155 31.17 13.18 -5.86
CA TRP A 155 32.57 13.18 -5.42
C TRP A 155 33.51 12.87 -6.59
#